data_AF-A0A9E6S6Q1-F1
#
_entry.id   AF-A0A9E6S6Q1-F1
#
_cell.length_a   1.000
_cell.length_b   1.000
_cell.length_c   1.000
_cell.angle_alpha   90.00
_cell.angle_beta   90.00
_cell.angle_gamma   90.00
#
_symmetry.space_group_name_H-M   'P 1'
#
loop_
_entity.id
_entity.type
_entity.pdbx_description
1 polymer ?
#
loop_
_entity_poly.entity_id
_entity_poly.type
_entity_poly.pdbx_seq_one_letter_code
_entity_poly.pdbx_strand_id
1 'polypeptide(L)'
;MDDALPNTAAHDPDALHSKAMRHLEQLKHPNAVNDLAFLGQHALTCLLTDVATVPFTALINKHVELKKDGAPFSFTLDLHSQKPFKGLEFSFGEVFGDVAAIPITFALERCTPKIMNALRTPMEAAFGMFYRDSAQKAADQWADHFGIERGTKEHYEYKQAHFDKEMNHAPQMLVWTASSMLTGALAQNYFMPLWNKETIGSTQDFFNILASNIAGKVITAIAANGTRLAAPQTTDHLEHKLNELAHRFIPHSDAQANEARSAPDHHIAGHATYEQTIRDASQEKSRN
;
A
#
# COMPACT_ATOMS: atom_id res chain seq x y z
N MET A 1 -35.53 2.41 32.62
CA MET A 1 -35.90 2.28 31.20
C MET A 1 -34.66 1.73 30.54
N ASP A 2 -34.56 0.40 30.59
CA ASP A 2 -33.49 -0.37 29.97
C ASP A 2 -33.91 -0.64 28.52
N ASP A 3 -33.40 0.16 27.60
CA ASP A 3 -33.47 -0.16 26.18
C ASP A 3 -32.47 -1.28 25.92
N ALA A 4 -32.94 -2.52 26.18
CA ALA A 4 -32.29 -3.71 25.68
C ALA A 4 -32.18 -3.59 24.16
N LEU A 5 -30.97 -3.26 23.69
CA LEU A 5 -30.58 -3.41 22.29
C LEU A 5 -31.07 -4.79 21.84
N PRO A 6 -31.71 -4.91 20.66
CA PRO A 6 -32.17 -6.20 20.17
C PRO A 6 -30.96 -7.13 19.96
N ASN A 7 -30.68 -7.90 21.01
CA ASN A 7 -30.10 -9.21 20.93
C ASN A 7 -31.06 -10.06 20.07
N THR A 8 -30.55 -11.02 19.31
CA THR A 8 -31.31 -11.94 18.44
C THR A 8 -31.66 -11.43 17.02
N ALA A 9 -30.65 -11.39 16.16
CA ALA A 9 -30.73 -12.29 15.01
C ALA A 9 -29.60 -13.29 15.23
N ALA A 10 -29.93 -14.54 15.54
CA ALA A 10 -28.98 -15.62 15.39
C ALA A 10 -28.45 -15.50 13.97
N HIS A 11 -27.21 -15.03 13.83
CA HIS A 11 -26.55 -15.00 12.53
C HIS A 11 -26.55 -16.44 12.07
N ASP A 12 -27.34 -16.70 11.03
CA ASP A 12 -27.36 -17.96 10.32
C ASP A 12 -25.88 -18.32 10.06
N PRO A 13 -25.34 -19.36 10.72
CA PRO A 13 -23.93 -19.69 10.63
C PRO A 13 -23.53 -19.99 9.19
N ASP A 14 -24.46 -20.49 8.37
CA ASP A 14 -24.25 -20.73 6.95
C ASP A 14 -24.12 -19.42 6.18
N ALA A 15 -24.93 -18.41 6.51
CA ALA A 15 -24.81 -17.08 5.91
C ALA A 15 -23.51 -16.37 6.29
N LEU A 16 -23.06 -16.52 7.54
CA LEU A 16 -21.80 -15.94 8.03
C LEU A 16 -20.60 -16.63 7.37
N HIS A 17 -20.61 -17.97 7.29
CA HIS A 17 -19.59 -18.74 6.60
C HIS A 17 -19.56 -18.43 5.09
N SER A 18 -20.72 -18.36 4.44
CA SER A 18 -20.82 -17.96 3.03
C SER A 18 -20.24 -16.56 2.77
N LYS A 19 -20.45 -15.62 3.71
CA LYS A 19 -19.83 -14.29 3.65
C LYS A 19 -18.30 -14.38 3.81
N ALA A 20 -17.81 -15.21 4.73
CA ALA A 20 -16.38 -15.43 4.93
C ALA A 20 -15.71 -15.99 3.66
N MET A 21 -16.33 -16.99 3.03
CA MET A 21 -15.80 -17.59 1.80
C MET A 21 -15.81 -16.62 0.62
N ARG A 22 -16.81 -15.73 0.52
CA ARG A 22 -16.79 -14.65 -0.48
C ARG A 22 -15.63 -13.66 -0.27
N HIS A 23 -15.31 -13.33 0.99
CA HIS A 23 -14.14 -12.48 1.29
C HIS A 23 -12.84 -13.17 0.88
N LEU A 24 -12.70 -14.46 1.20
CA LEU A 24 -11.54 -15.26 0.77
C LEU A 24 -11.40 -15.29 -0.75
N GLU A 25 -12.50 -15.51 -1.47
CA GLU A 25 -12.51 -15.57 -2.93
C GLU A 25 -12.12 -14.23 -3.57
N GLN A 26 -12.58 -13.12 -2.99
CA GLN A 26 -12.20 -11.78 -3.43
C GLN A 26 -10.69 -11.50 -3.29
N LEU A 27 -10.05 -12.06 -2.25
CA LEU A 27 -8.60 -11.95 -2.08
C LEU A 27 -7.82 -12.76 -3.11
N LYS A 28 -8.32 -13.94 -3.49
CA LYS A 28 -7.67 -14.84 -4.47
C LYS A 28 -7.69 -14.29 -5.89
N HIS A 29 -8.65 -13.44 -6.23
CA HIS A 29 -8.85 -12.91 -7.57
C HIS A 29 -8.72 -11.38 -7.63
N PRO A 30 -7.48 -10.84 -7.52
CA PRO A 30 -7.25 -9.42 -7.68
C PRO A 30 -7.68 -8.97 -9.09
N ASN A 31 -8.35 -7.83 -9.18
CA ASN A 31 -8.77 -7.22 -10.43
C ASN A 31 -8.30 -5.76 -10.50
N ALA A 32 -8.48 -5.12 -11.65
CA ALA A 32 -8.06 -3.73 -11.86
C ALA A 32 -8.64 -2.72 -10.88
N VAL A 33 -9.84 -2.98 -10.37
CA VAL A 33 -10.48 -2.10 -9.41
C VAL A 33 -9.83 -2.26 -8.03
N ASN A 34 -9.42 -3.47 -7.67
CA ASN A 34 -8.64 -3.73 -6.45
C ASN A 34 -7.28 -3.03 -6.50
N ASP A 35 -6.58 -3.06 -7.64
CA ASP A 35 -5.30 -2.37 -7.81
C ASP A 35 -5.47 -0.84 -7.66
N LEU A 36 -6.52 -0.28 -8.28
CA LEU A 36 -6.81 1.14 -8.15
C LEU A 36 -7.24 1.52 -6.73
N ALA A 37 -8.02 0.68 -6.05
CA ALA A 37 -8.41 0.90 -4.66
C ALA A 37 -7.19 0.86 -3.73
N PHE A 38 -6.27 -0.08 -3.95
CA PHE A 38 -5.00 -0.16 -3.24
C PHE A 38 -4.17 1.12 -3.45
N LEU A 39 -3.98 1.55 -4.70
CA LEU A 39 -3.26 2.78 -5.02
C LEU A 39 -3.93 4.02 -4.42
N GLY A 40 -5.26 4.09 -4.47
CA GLY A 40 -6.03 5.17 -3.86
C GLY A 40 -5.86 5.21 -2.34
N GLN A 41 -5.84 4.05 -1.69
CA GLN A 41 -5.61 3.94 -0.26
C GLN A 41 -4.19 4.39 0.12
N HIS A 42 -3.20 3.96 -0.67
CA HIS A 42 -1.81 4.35 -0.48
C HIS A 42 -1.65 5.87 -0.63
N ALA A 43 -2.18 6.44 -1.71
CA ALA A 43 -2.16 7.88 -1.95
C ALA A 43 -2.88 8.67 -0.85
N LEU A 44 -4.03 8.19 -0.36
CA LEU A 44 -4.74 8.85 0.75
C LEU A 44 -3.93 8.78 2.05
N THR A 45 -3.29 7.64 2.34
CA THR A 45 -2.44 7.49 3.52
C THR A 45 -1.22 8.41 3.45
N CYS A 46 -0.61 8.53 2.27
CA CYS A 46 0.50 9.44 2.03
C CYS A 46 0.06 10.90 2.18
N LEU A 47 -1.05 11.28 1.58
CA LEU A 47 -1.64 12.61 1.70
C LEU A 47 -1.93 12.98 3.16
N LEU A 48 -2.54 12.07 3.92
CA LEU A 48 -2.83 12.30 5.34
C LEU A 48 -1.54 12.42 6.17
N THR A 49 -0.54 11.61 5.85
CA THR A 49 0.78 11.68 6.48
C THR A 49 1.45 13.01 6.17
N ASP A 50 1.42 13.47 4.92
CA ASP A 50 2.02 14.73 4.50
C ASP A 50 1.28 15.92 5.16
N VAL A 51 -0.06 15.92 5.20
CA VAL A 51 -0.85 16.94 5.90
C VAL A 51 -0.58 16.96 7.41
N ALA A 52 -0.36 15.79 8.04
CA ALA A 52 -0.08 15.70 9.47
C ALA A 52 1.38 16.06 9.81
N THR A 53 2.32 15.70 8.95
CA THR A 53 3.76 15.87 9.18
C THR A 53 4.27 17.25 8.80
N VAL A 54 3.70 17.91 7.78
CA VAL A 54 4.12 19.26 7.35
C VAL A 54 4.02 20.31 8.48
N PRO A 55 2.93 20.39 9.27
CA PRO A 55 2.88 21.28 10.43
C PRO A 55 3.93 20.91 11.49
N PHE A 56 4.20 19.62 11.68
CA PHE A 56 5.10 19.11 12.70
C PHE A 56 6.57 19.36 12.35
N THR A 57 6.96 19.15 11.09
CA THR A 57 8.30 19.48 10.59
C THR A 57 8.54 20.98 10.59
N ALA A 58 7.54 21.80 10.22
CA ALA A 58 7.62 23.25 10.36
C ALA A 58 7.81 23.70 11.82
N LEU A 59 7.19 23.00 12.77
CA LEU A 59 7.29 23.31 14.21
C LEU A 59 8.64 22.87 14.81
N ILE A 60 9.16 21.70 14.41
CA ILE A 60 10.49 21.21 14.80
C ILE A 60 11.59 22.09 14.21
N ASN A 61 11.49 22.48 12.94
CA ASN A 61 12.50 23.32 12.27
C ASN A 61 12.61 24.71 12.89
N LYS A 62 11.53 25.22 13.51
CA LYS A 62 11.58 26.48 14.27
C LYS A 62 12.38 26.36 15.57
N HIS A 63 12.66 25.15 16.07
CA HIS A 63 13.18 24.91 17.41
C HIS A 63 14.48 24.08 17.45
N VAL A 64 14.95 23.58 16.31
CA VAL A 64 16.14 22.72 16.23
C VAL A 64 17.19 23.37 15.32
N GLU A 65 18.01 24.26 15.89
CA GLU A 65 19.29 24.67 15.29
C GLU A 65 20.31 23.53 15.49
N LEU A 66 20.41 22.60 14.55
CA LEU A 66 21.48 21.60 14.56
C LEU A 66 22.79 22.24 14.08
N LYS A 67 23.54 22.84 15.00
CA LYS A 67 24.96 23.15 14.78
C LYS A 67 25.75 21.84 14.73
N LYS A 68 26.58 21.66 13.70
CA LYS A 68 27.41 20.47 13.54
C LYS A 68 28.89 20.84 13.45
N ASP A 69 29.63 20.46 14.49
CA ASP A 69 31.08 20.38 14.45
C ASP A 69 31.51 18.92 14.19
N GLY A 70 32.17 18.66 13.05
CA GLY A 70 33.26 17.67 12.99
C GLY A 70 33.00 16.19 12.66
N ALA A 71 31.88 15.75 12.04
CA ALA A 71 31.72 14.35 11.63
C ALA A 71 31.85 14.13 10.09
N PRO A 72 32.60 13.11 9.62
CA PRO A 72 32.95 12.92 8.20
C PRO A 72 31.81 12.45 7.29
N PHE A 73 30.65 12.05 7.84
CA PHE A 73 29.43 11.84 7.07
C PHE A 73 28.25 12.50 7.79
N SER A 74 27.94 13.71 7.34
CA SER A 74 26.77 14.49 7.76
C SER A 74 25.82 14.57 6.59
N PHE A 75 24.67 13.90 6.67
CA PHE A 75 23.51 14.47 5.99
C PHE A 75 23.00 15.58 6.89
N THR A 76 23.38 16.81 6.59
CA THR A 76 22.70 17.98 7.14
C THR A 76 21.50 18.19 6.24
N LEU A 77 20.31 17.83 6.71
CA LEU A 77 19.07 18.28 6.07
C LEU A 77 18.99 19.78 6.37
N ASP A 78 19.68 20.60 5.56
CA ASP A 78 19.70 22.05 5.71
C ASP A 78 18.35 22.62 5.25
N LEU A 79 17.37 22.50 6.13
CA LEU A 79 16.02 23.01 5.97
C LEU A 79 15.98 24.55 6.07
N HIS A 80 17.09 25.21 6.42
CA HIS A 80 17.21 26.66 6.57
C HIS A 80 17.54 27.39 5.26
N SER A 81 18.12 26.69 4.28
CA SER A 81 18.50 27.23 2.97
C SER A 81 17.32 27.43 2.01
N GLN A 82 16.16 26.84 2.31
CA GLN A 82 14.96 27.10 1.52
C GLN A 82 14.39 28.48 1.88
N LYS A 83 14.36 29.38 0.87
CA LYS A 83 13.60 30.64 0.86
C LYS A 83 12.30 30.49 1.67
N PRO A 84 11.87 31.51 2.43
CA PRO A 84 10.79 31.41 3.42
C PRO A 84 9.71 30.47 2.90
N PHE A 85 9.66 29.29 3.53
CA PHE A 85 8.85 28.15 3.14
C PHE A 85 7.42 28.65 2.96
N LYS A 86 6.99 28.91 1.72
CA LYS A 86 5.58 29.10 1.42
C LYS A 86 4.99 27.71 1.55
N GLY A 87 4.68 27.27 2.77
CA GLY A 87 4.34 25.87 3.08
C GLY A 87 3.26 25.29 2.16
N LEU A 88 2.38 26.15 1.65
CA LEU A 88 1.37 25.80 0.64
C LEU A 88 1.96 25.35 -0.71
N GLU A 89 3.04 25.96 -1.21
CA GLU A 89 3.68 25.57 -2.48
C GLU A 89 4.41 24.22 -2.34
N PHE A 90 5.07 23.98 -1.21
CA PHE A 90 5.70 22.69 -0.91
C PHE A 90 4.63 21.59 -0.77
N SER A 91 3.58 21.84 0.02
CA SER A 91 2.45 20.92 0.15
C SER A 91 1.77 20.64 -1.19
N PHE A 92 1.63 21.64 -2.06
CA PHE A 92 1.07 21.43 -3.40
C PHE A 92 1.95 20.50 -4.23
N GLY A 93 3.28 20.68 -4.19
CA GLY A 93 4.22 19.78 -4.88
C GLY A 93 4.11 18.33 -4.41
N GLU A 94 4.00 18.11 -3.09
CA GLU A 94 3.83 16.77 -2.50
C GLU A 94 2.49 16.13 -2.88
N VAL A 95 1.39 16.88 -2.73
CA VAL A 95 0.03 16.43 -3.10
C VAL A 95 -0.04 16.12 -4.60
N PHE A 96 0.54 16.98 -5.43
CA PHE A 96 0.59 16.78 -6.88
C PHE A 96 1.39 15.53 -7.21
N GLY A 97 2.55 15.32 -6.57
CA GLY A 97 3.36 14.12 -6.76
C GLY A 97 2.59 12.84 -6.46
N ASP A 98 1.86 12.82 -5.35
CA ASP A 98 1.07 11.67 -4.92
C ASP A 98 -0.09 11.34 -5.86
N VAL A 99 -0.80 12.37 -6.33
CA VAL A 99 -1.91 12.20 -7.28
C VAL A 99 -1.40 11.83 -8.67
N ALA A 100 -0.32 12.46 -9.14
CA ALA A 100 0.26 12.19 -10.45
C ALA A 100 0.92 10.81 -10.52
N ALA A 101 1.38 10.26 -9.39
CA ALA A 101 1.95 8.92 -9.32
C ALA A 101 0.92 7.80 -9.53
N ILE A 102 -0.37 8.03 -9.26
CA ILE A 102 -1.43 7.03 -9.45
C ILE A 102 -1.51 6.55 -10.91
N PRO A 103 -1.76 7.42 -11.92
CA PRO A 103 -1.87 6.97 -13.31
C PRO A 103 -0.55 6.40 -13.85
N ILE A 104 0.60 6.90 -13.40
CA ILE A 104 1.92 6.40 -13.82
C ILE A 104 2.12 4.96 -13.33
N THR A 105 1.82 4.72 -12.05
CA THR A 105 1.99 3.42 -11.41
C THR A 105 1.02 2.40 -11.99
N PHE A 106 -0.25 2.79 -12.15
CA PHE A 106 -1.26 1.96 -12.80
C PHE A 106 -0.87 1.63 -14.25
N ALA A 107 -0.36 2.60 -15.01
CA ALA A 107 0.11 2.36 -16.38
C ALA A 107 1.32 1.40 -16.41
N LEU A 108 2.31 1.58 -15.54
CA LEU A 108 3.47 0.68 -15.46
C LEU A 108 3.07 -0.73 -15.08
N GLU A 109 2.13 -0.88 -14.16
CA GLU A 109 1.59 -2.18 -13.79
C GLU A 109 0.96 -2.90 -14.98
N ARG A 110 0.10 -2.20 -15.72
CA ARG A 110 -0.64 -2.78 -16.85
C ARG A 110 0.22 -2.99 -18.09
N CYS A 111 1.11 -2.07 -18.38
CA CYS A 111 1.93 -2.11 -19.59
C CYS A 111 3.23 -2.90 -19.39
N THR A 112 3.73 -3.03 -18.15
CA THR A 112 5.02 -3.67 -17.86
C THR A 112 4.96 -4.69 -16.72
N PRO A 113 4.06 -5.70 -16.75
CA PRO A 113 3.92 -6.69 -15.68
C PRO A 113 5.22 -7.48 -15.41
N LYS A 114 6.09 -7.64 -16.42
CA LYS A 114 7.41 -8.26 -16.25
C LYS A 114 8.32 -7.47 -15.30
N ILE A 115 8.25 -6.14 -15.33
CA ILE A 115 9.03 -5.28 -14.43
C ILE A 115 8.48 -5.40 -13.02
N MET A 116 7.16 -5.35 -12.84
CA MET A 116 6.53 -5.53 -11.52
C MET A 116 6.89 -6.87 -10.89
N ASN A 117 6.84 -7.96 -11.68
CA ASN A 117 7.24 -9.29 -11.23
C ASN A 117 8.75 -9.35 -10.88
N ALA A 118 9.61 -8.66 -11.63
CA ALA A 118 11.03 -8.60 -11.32
C ALA A 118 11.31 -7.84 -10.01
N LEU A 119 10.50 -6.83 -9.69
CA LEU A 119 10.57 -6.10 -8.42
C LEU A 119 10.00 -6.90 -7.24
N ARG A 120 9.09 -7.85 -7.49
CA ARG A 120 8.50 -8.69 -6.42
C ARG A 120 9.56 -9.48 -5.67
N THR A 121 10.50 -10.12 -6.36
CA THR A 121 11.52 -10.97 -5.71
C THR A 121 12.36 -10.23 -4.66
N PRO A 122 13.02 -9.09 -4.97
CA PRO A 122 13.76 -8.35 -3.94
C PRO A 122 12.84 -7.79 -2.85
N MET A 123 11.60 -7.42 -3.18
CA MET A 123 10.63 -6.96 -2.17
C MET A 123 10.21 -8.09 -1.22
N GLU A 124 10.01 -9.32 -1.72
CA GLU A 124 9.72 -10.48 -0.89
C GLU A 124 10.92 -10.83 0.01
N ALA A 125 12.15 -10.74 -0.52
CA ALA A 125 13.34 -10.95 0.29
C ALA A 125 13.49 -9.91 1.40
N ALA A 126 13.18 -8.63 1.13
CA ALA A 126 13.31 -7.55 2.08
C ALA A 126 12.16 -7.51 3.11
N PHE A 127 10.93 -7.76 2.67
CA PHE A 127 9.72 -7.47 3.44
C PHE A 127 8.81 -8.69 3.67
N GLY A 128 9.11 -9.84 3.07
CA GLY A 128 8.26 -11.02 3.10
C GLY A 128 7.92 -11.50 4.51
N MET A 129 8.87 -11.43 5.45
CA MET A 129 8.61 -11.79 6.85
C MET A 129 7.54 -10.89 7.49
N PHE A 130 7.65 -9.57 7.30
CA PHE A 130 6.66 -8.62 7.83
C PHE A 130 5.28 -8.84 7.24
N TYR A 131 5.18 -9.09 5.93
CA TYR A 131 3.89 -9.40 5.30
C TYR A 131 3.32 -10.74 5.76
N ARG A 132 4.15 -11.75 6.02
CA ARG A 132 3.67 -13.04 6.59
C ARG A 132 3.11 -12.85 7.99
N ASP A 133 3.74 -12.03 8.82
CA ASP A 133 3.25 -11.71 10.16
C ASP A 133 1.96 -10.90 10.11
N SER A 134 1.87 -9.92 9.20
CA SER A 134 0.64 -9.15 8.96
C SER A 134 -0.50 -10.05 8.49
N ALA A 135 -0.23 -10.93 7.53
CA ALA A 135 -1.22 -11.87 7.00
C ALA A 135 -1.71 -12.86 8.06
N GLN A 136 -0.84 -13.29 8.99
CA GLN A 136 -1.24 -14.08 10.16
C GLN A 136 -2.22 -13.30 11.04
N LYS A 137 -1.90 -12.05 11.39
CA LYS A 137 -2.81 -11.18 12.18
C LYS A 137 -4.14 -10.98 11.47
N ALA A 138 -4.12 -10.70 10.18
CA ALA A 138 -5.32 -10.52 9.36
C ALA A 138 -6.18 -11.80 9.35
N ALA A 139 -5.56 -12.97 9.20
CA ALA A 139 -6.26 -14.26 9.23
C ALA A 139 -6.86 -14.56 10.60
N ASP A 140 -6.14 -14.30 11.69
CA ASP A 140 -6.65 -14.49 13.06
C ASP A 140 -7.86 -13.58 13.33
N GLN A 141 -7.78 -12.31 12.96
CA GLN A 141 -8.89 -11.37 13.15
C GLN A 141 -10.08 -11.68 12.23
N TRP A 142 -9.82 -12.17 11.01
CA TRP A 142 -10.87 -12.66 10.11
C TRP A 142 -11.57 -13.90 10.68
N ALA A 143 -10.79 -14.87 11.18
CA ALA A 143 -11.33 -16.07 11.79
C ALA A 143 -12.19 -15.75 13.03
N ASP A 144 -11.71 -14.87 13.91
CA ASP A 144 -12.46 -14.42 15.08
C ASP A 144 -13.77 -13.69 14.66
N HIS A 145 -13.73 -12.88 13.61
CA HIS A 145 -14.91 -12.14 13.13
C HIS A 145 -15.99 -13.04 12.54
N PHE A 146 -15.59 -14.11 11.84
CA PHE A 146 -16.53 -15.03 11.17
C PHE A 146 -16.81 -16.31 11.97
N GLY A 147 -16.24 -16.46 13.17
CA GLY A 147 -16.39 -17.67 13.98
C GLY A 147 -15.71 -18.90 13.37
N ILE A 148 -14.65 -18.71 12.58
CA ILE A 148 -13.86 -19.79 12.00
C ILE A 148 -12.77 -20.18 13.00
N GLU A 149 -12.58 -21.48 13.21
CA GLU A 149 -11.51 -21.96 14.09
C GLU A 149 -10.13 -21.67 13.47
N ARG A 150 -9.19 -21.18 14.27
CA ARG A 150 -7.83 -20.89 13.80
C ARG A 150 -7.09 -22.19 13.49
N GLY A 151 -6.28 -22.20 12.44
CA GLY A 151 -5.55 -23.39 12.00
C GLY A 151 -6.40 -24.38 11.18
N THR A 152 -7.66 -24.07 10.87
CA THR A 152 -8.39 -24.80 9.84
C THR A 152 -7.82 -24.49 8.45
N LYS A 153 -8.23 -25.28 7.46
CA LYS A 153 -7.82 -25.07 6.06
C LYS A 153 -8.20 -23.67 5.58
N GLU A 154 -9.38 -23.18 5.92
CA GLU A 154 -9.89 -21.87 5.53
C GLU A 154 -9.06 -20.72 6.13
N HIS A 155 -8.65 -20.85 7.40
CA HIS A 155 -7.76 -19.88 8.06
C HIS A 155 -6.40 -19.80 7.37
N TYR A 156 -5.80 -20.94 7.01
CA TYR A 156 -4.55 -20.97 6.27
C TYR A 156 -4.67 -20.43 4.85
N GLU A 157 -5.76 -20.76 4.14
CA GLU A 157 -6.02 -20.23 2.81
C GLU A 157 -6.19 -18.70 2.85
N TYR A 158 -6.89 -18.16 3.85
CA TYR A 158 -7.02 -16.72 4.02
C TYR A 158 -5.68 -16.06 4.31
N LYS A 159 -4.89 -16.64 5.22
CA LYS A 159 -3.53 -16.15 5.50
C LYS A 159 -2.69 -16.09 4.23
N GLN A 160 -2.69 -17.15 3.42
CA GLN A 160 -1.90 -17.20 2.20
C GLN A 160 -2.41 -16.20 1.16
N ALA A 161 -3.72 -16.12 0.96
CA ALA A 161 -4.33 -15.16 0.04
C ALA A 161 -4.04 -13.71 0.43
N HIS A 162 -4.07 -13.38 1.72
CA HIS A 162 -3.71 -12.05 2.23
C HIS A 162 -2.23 -11.72 2.00
N PHE A 163 -1.33 -12.67 2.29
CA PHE A 163 0.09 -12.50 1.99
C PHE A 163 0.34 -12.28 0.49
N ASP A 164 -0.28 -13.09 -0.37
CA ASP A 164 -0.11 -12.99 -1.82
C ASP A 164 -0.64 -11.66 -2.35
N LYS A 165 -1.79 -11.18 -1.84
CA LYS A 165 -2.31 -9.84 -2.12
C LYS A 165 -1.25 -8.77 -1.81
N GLU A 166 -0.80 -8.68 -0.55
CA GLU A 166 0.16 -7.66 -0.14
C GLU A 166 1.48 -7.73 -0.94
N MET A 167 1.96 -8.95 -1.21
CA MET A 167 3.20 -9.15 -1.97
C MET A 167 3.05 -8.80 -3.46
N ASN A 168 1.87 -8.99 -4.04
CA ASN A 168 1.56 -8.55 -5.40
C ASN A 168 1.49 -7.01 -5.50
N HIS A 169 1.05 -6.34 -4.44
CA HIS A 169 0.97 -4.88 -4.39
C HIS A 169 2.28 -4.20 -3.94
N ALA A 170 3.21 -4.93 -3.33
CA ALA A 170 4.49 -4.38 -2.88
C ALA A 170 5.31 -3.68 -3.99
N PRO A 171 5.44 -4.25 -5.21
CA PRO A 171 6.03 -3.55 -6.35
C PRO A 171 5.31 -2.25 -6.72
N GLN A 172 3.98 -2.21 -6.63
CA GLN A 172 3.22 -0.99 -6.92
C GLN A 172 3.57 0.13 -5.94
N MET A 173 3.72 -0.17 -4.65
CA MET A 173 4.15 0.83 -3.66
C MET A 173 5.54 1.40 -3.96
N LEU A 174 6.48 0.56 -4.39
CA LEU A 174 7.82 1.00 -4.76
C LEU A 174 7.79 1.91 -5.99
N VAL A 175 7.05 1.51 -7.04
CA VAL A 175 6.89 2.30 -8.27
C VAL A 175 6.17 3.61 -7.99
N TRP A 176 5.13 3.58 -7.15
CA TRP A 176 4.41 4.77 -6.72
C TRP A 176 5.34 5.72 -5.99
N THR A 177 6.14 5.22 -5.04
CA THR A 177 7.08 6.02 -4.26
C THR A 177 8.09 6.71 -5.19
N ALA A 178 8.69 5.96 -6.13
CA ALA A 178 9.63 6.51 -7.10
C ALA A 178 8.97 7.54 -8.04
N SER A 179 7.76 7.26 -8.49
CA SER A 179 7.00 8.14 -9.39
C SER A 179 6.57 9.43 -8.68
N SER A 180 6.14 9.34 -7.42
CA SER A 180 5.77 10.49 -6.59
C SER A 180 6.98 11.39 -6.32
N MET A 181 8.15 10.82 -6.00
CA MET A 181 9.40 11.58 -5.87
C MET A 181 9.73 12.37 -7.13
N LEU A 182 9.66 11.71 -8.31
CA LEU A 182 9.98 12.34 -9.59
C LEU A 182 8.98 13.44 -9.95
N THR A 183 7.69 13.16 -9.85
CA THR A 183 6.62 14.10 -10.20
C THR A 183 6.55 15.28 -9.23
N GLY A 184 6.81 15.07 -7.94
CA GLY A 184 6.96 16.14 -6.95
C GLY A 184 8.16 17.05 -7.27
N ALA A 185 9.31 16.48 -7.61
CA ALA A 185 10.48 17.26 -8.03
C ALA A 185 10.22 18.05 -9.31
N LEU A 186 9.51 17.47 -10.29
CA LEU A 186 9.08 18.17 -11.49
C LEU A 186 8.12 19.33 -11.17
N ALA A 187 7.16 19.10 -10.27
CA ALA A 187 6.21 20.12 -9.87
C ALA A 187 6.89 21.31 -9.19
N GLN A 188 7.80 21.05 -8.26
CA GLN A 188 8.51 22.08 -7.51
C GLN A 188 9.55 22.81 -8.36
N ASN A 189 10.27 22.11 -9.25
CA ASN A 189 11.33 22.74 -10.04
C ASN A 189 10.85 23.40 -11.34
N TYR A 190 9.75 22.94 -11.93
CA TYR A 190 9.26 23.42 -13.23
C TYR A 190 7.85 24.00 -13.17
N PHE A 191 6.85 23.23 -12.71
CA PHE A 191 5.45 23.68 -12.81
C PHE A 191 5.13 24.88 -11.92
N MET A 192 5.57 24.86 -10.66
CA MET A 192 5.34 25.95 -9.72
C MET A 192 6.04 27.25 -10.14
N PRO A 193 7.33 27.25 -10.55
CA PRO A 193 7.95 28.44 -11.11
C PRO A 193 7.22 28.97 -12.35
N LEU A 194 6.86 28.09 -13.29
CA LEU A 194 6.09 28.49 -14.48
C LEU A 194 4.74 29.12 -14.12
N TRP A 195 4.03 28.55 -13.15
CA TRP A 195 2.74 29.06 -12.67
C TRP A 195 2.88 30.43 -12.00
N ASN A 196 3.91 30.59 -11.17
CA ASN A 196 4.21 31.82 -10.45
C ASN A 196 4.94 32.88 -11.30
N LYS A 197 5.23 32.58 -12.58
CA LYS A 197 6.06 33.41 -13.47
C LYS A 197 7.46 33.70 -12.90
N GLU A 198 7.98 32.75 -12.14
CA GLU A 198 9.35 32.74 -11.61
C GLU A 198 10.28 31.95 -12.54
N THR A 199 11.58 32.13 -12.38
CA THR A 199 12.58 31.40 -13.17
C THR A 199 12.58 29.92 -12.80
N ILE A 200 12.55 29.05 -13.80
CA ILE A 200 12.72 27.59 -13.62
C ILE A 200 14.04 27.33 -12.89
N GLY A 201 14.03 26.39 -11.94
CA GLY A 201 15.22 26.01 -11.19
C GLY A 201 16.29 25.35 -12.08
N SER A 202 17.55 25.46 -11.67
CA SER A 202 18.65 24.81 -12.38
C SER A 202 18.56 23.28 -12.28
N THR A 203 19.32 22.56 -13.12
CA THR A 203 19.47 21.10 -13.00
C THR A 203 19.97 20.69 -11.61
N GLN A 204 20.83 21.50 -10.99
CA GLN A 204 21.31 21.24 -9.64
C GLN A 204 20.18 21.39 -8.61
N ASP A 205 19.30 22.38 -8.78
CA ASP A 205 18.13 22.57 -7.90
C ASP A 205 17.18 21.39 -8.00
N PHE A 206 16.95 20.86 -9.20
CA PHE A 206 16.16 19.64 -9.39
C PHE A 206 16.74 18.45 -8.59
N PHE A 207 18.04 18.19 -8.68
CA PHE A 207 18.66 17.08 -7.95
C PHE A 207 18.66 17.30 -6.43
N ASN A 208 18.82 18.55 -5.98
CA ASN A 208 18.74 18.89 -4.56
C ASN A 208 17.30 18.67 -4.03
N ILE A 209 16.28 19.09 -4.80
CA ILE A 209 14.87 18.84 -4.48
C ILE A 209 14.58 17.35 -4.45
N LEU A 210 14.99 16.61 -5.47
CA LEU A 210 14.80 15.17 -5.55
C LEU A 210 15.43 14.47 -4.34
N ALA A 211 16.67 14.82 -3.98
CA ALA A 211 17.34 14.27 -2.80
C ALA A 211 16.59 14.58 -1.50
N SER A 212 16.01 15.78 -1.36
CA SER A 212 15.20 16.13 -0.19
C SER A 212 13.88 15.35 -0.12
N ASN A 213 13.24 15.10 -1.28
CA ASN A 213 11.99 14.34 -1.35
C ASN A 213 12.22 12.85 -1.06
N ILE A 214 13.43 12.31 -1.31
CA ILE A 214 13.74 10.91 -0.98
C ILE A 214 13.52 10.63 0.50
N ALA A 215 14.04 11.49 1.39
CA ALA A 215 13.92 11.27 2.83
C ALA A 215 12.46 11.30 3.30
N GLY A 216 11.68 12.29 2.84
CA GLY A 216 10.26 12.41 3.16
C GLY A 216 9.46 11.20 2.67
N LYS A 217 9.65 10.81 1.41
CA LYS A 217 8.92 9.66 0.82
C LYS A 217 9.34 8.31 1.40
N VAL A 218 10.58 8.15 1.87
CA VAL A 218 10.99 6.96 2.63
C VAL A 218 10.24 6.89 3.97
N ILE A 219 10.12 8.01 4.69
CA ILE A 219 9.35 8.06 5.94
C ILE A 219 7.87 7.75 5.66
N THR A 220 7.29 8.36 4.63
CA THR A 220 5.90 8.11 4.24
C THR A 220 5.68 6.65 3.81
N ALA A 221 6.60 6.06 3.06
CA ALA A 221 6.55 4.65 2.69
C ALA A 221 6.63 3.74 3.93
N ILE A 222 7.50 4.05 4.91
CA ILE A 222 7.57 3.31 6.18
C ILE A 222 6.28 3.48 6.98
N ALA A 223 5.70 4.69 7.04
CA ALA A 223 4.46 4.94 7.77
C ALA A 223 3.26 4.24 7.12
N ALA A 224 3.14 4.30 5.79
CA ALA A 224 2.10 3.63 5.03
C ALA A 224 2.20 2.11 5.19
N ASN A 225 3.39 1.52 4.99
CA ASN A 225 3.63 0.09 5.20
C ASN A 225 3.43 -0.31 6.67
N GLY A 226 3.98 0.47 7.61
CA GLY A 226 3.83 0.23 9.04
C GLY A 226 2.37 0.21 9.48
N THR A 227 1.54 1.09 8.92
CA THR A 227 0.09 1.12 9.18
C THR A 227 -0.59 -0.15 8.64
N ARG A 228 -0.24 -0.62 7.44
CA ARG A 228 -0.76 -1.89 6.89
C ARG A 228 -0.36 -3.10 7.75
N LEU A 229 0.88 -3.12 8.23
CA LEU A 229 1.41 -4.20 9.07
C LEU A 229 0.84 -4.20 10.50
N ALA A 230 0.49 -3.02 11.02
CA ALA A 230 -0.04 -2.84 12.37
C ALA A 230 -1.56 -3.01 12.44
N ALA A 231 -2.28 -2.57 11.41
CA ALA A 231 -3.74 -2.51 11.39
C ALA A 231 -4.35 -3.00 10.06
N PRO A 232 -4.10 -4.28 9.66
CA PRO A 232 -4.52 -4.81 8.36
C PRO A 232 -6.03 -4.73 8.12
N GLN A 233 -6.86 -4.89 9.15
CA GLN A 233 -8.32 -4.76 9.02
C GLN A 233 -8.78 -3.33 8.69
N THR A 234 -8.14 -2.31 9.29
CA THR A 234 -8.47 -0.92 9.00
C THR A 234 -8.14 -0.58 7.55
N THR A 235 -7.00 -1.08 7.08
CA THR A 235 -6.58 -0.88 5.68
C THR A 235 -7.48 -1.64 4.72
N ASP A 236 -7.80 -2.91 4.99
CA ASP A 236 -8.74 -3.70 4.17
C ASP A 236 -10.14 -3.07 4.12
N HIS A 237 -10.62 -2.50 5.23
CA HIS A 237 -11.90 -1.79 5.26
C HIS A 237 -11.89 -0.53 4.37
N LEU A 238 -10.82 0.25 4.45
CA LEU A 238 -10.66 1.45 3.64
C LEU A 238 -10.55 1.10 2.15
N GLU A 239 -9.80 0.07 1.79
CA GLU A 239 -9.74 -0.45 0.41
C GLU A 239 -11.10 -0.89 -0.07
N HIS A 240 -11.86 -1.61 0.75
CA HIS A 240 -13.21 -2.03 0.38
C HIS A 240 -14.10 -0.82 0.08
N LYS A 241 -14.02 0.25 0.88
CA LYS A 241 -14.76 1.50 0.64
C LYS A 241 -14.31 2.22 -0.63
N LEU A 242 -13.02 2.24 -0.90
CA LEU A 242 -12.48 2.82 -2.14
C LEU A 242 -12.86 1.98 -3.36
N ASN A 243 -12.93 0.66 -3.21
CA ASN A 243 -13.38 -0.25 -4.25
C ASN A 243 -14.88 -0.05 -4.56
N GLU A 244 -15.73 0.03 -3.52
CA GLU A 244 -17.15 0.41 -3.67
C GLU A 244 -17.31 1.75 -4.39
N LEU A 245 -16.44 2.72 -4.11
CA LEU A 245 -16.44 4.01 -4.76
C LEU A 245 -16.00 3.90 -6.23
N ALA A 246 -14.90 3.20 -6.50
CA ALA A 246 -14.35 3.02 -7.85
C ALA A 246 -15.35 2.31 -8.78
N HIS A 247 -16.05 1.28 -8.28
CA HIS A 247 -17.11 0.61 -9.01
C HIS A 247 -18.30 1.51 -9.40
N ARG A 248 -18.54 2.62 -8.67
CA ARG A 248 -19.58 3.59 -9.05
C ARG A 248 -19.17 4.48 -10.22
N PHE A 249 -17.87 4.71 -10.40
CA PHE A 249 -17.35 5.67 -11.37
C PHE A 249 -16.72 5.02 -12.61
N ILE A 250 -16.23 3.79 -12.47
CA ILE A 250 -15.73 2.99 -13.59
C ILE A 250 -16.90 2.13 -14.06
N PRO A 251 -17.60 2.51 -15.15
CA PRO A 251 -18.63 1.65 -15.69
C PRO A 251 -18.00 0.29 -15.99
N HIS A 252 -18.66 -0.78 -15.55
CA HIS A 252 -18.34 -2.14 -15.96
C HIS A 252 -18.49 -2.19 -17.47
N SER A 253 -17.44 -1.84 -18.22
CA SER A 253 -17.37 -2.22 -19.61
C SER A 253 -17.29 -3.74 -19.60
N ASP A 254 -18.16 -4.39 -20.36
CA ASP A 254 -18.23 -5.85 -20.52
C ASP A 254 -16.89 -6.49 -20.99
N ALA A 255 -15.82 -5.72 -21.10
CA ALA A 255 -14.46 -6.13 -21.43
C ALA A 255 -13.83 -7.07 -20.37
N GLN A 256 -14.22 -6.98 -19.09
CA GLN A 256 -13.76 -7.95 -18.07
C GLN A 256 -14.36 -9.36 -18.27
N ALA A 257 -15.49 -9.49 -18.96
CA ALA A 257 -16.05 -10.80 -19.31
C ALA A 257 -15.24 -11.54 -20.39
N ASN A 258 -14.35 -10.83 -21.11
CA ASN A 258 -13.50 -11.42 -22.14
C ASN A 258 -12.06 -11.72 -21.67
N GLU A 259 -11.49 -10.94 -20.73
CA GLU A 259 -10.14 -11.24 -20.21
C GLU A 259 -10.10 -12.52 -19.36
N ALA A 260 -11.18 -12.84 -18.63
CA ALA A 260 -11.31 -14.11 -17.89
C ALA A 260 -11.36 -15.35 -18.81
N ARG A 261 -11.59 -15.19 -20.12
CA ARG A 261 -11.61 -16.29 -21.10
C ARG A 261 -10.26 -16.53 -21.79
N SER A 262 -9.25 -15.67 -21.57
CA SER A 262 -8.01 -15.69 -22.36
C SER A 262 -6.71 -15.72 -21.56
N ALA A 263 -6.75 -15.73 -20.23
CA ALA A 263 -5.54 -15.96 -19.44
C ALA A 263 -5.16 -17.46 -19.48
N PRO A 264 -3.99 -17.85 -20.05
CA PRO A 264 -3.52 -19.22 -19.94
C PRO A 264 -3.24 -19.55 -18.47
N ASP A 265 -3.62 -20.76 -18.04
CA ASP A 265 -3.32 -21.32 -16.73
C ASP A 265 -1.81 -21.31 -16.45
N HIS A 266 -1.31 -20.20 -15.90
CA HIS A 266 -0.04 -20.18 -15.21
C HIS A 266 -0.29 -20.73 -13.80
N HIS A 267 -0.45 -22.06 -13.71
CA HIS A 267 -0.34 -22.80 -12.47
C HIS A 267 0.99 -22.41 -11.79
N ILE A 268 0.89 -21.59 -10.75
CA ILE A 268 2.00 -21.22 -9.89
C ILE A 268 2.49 -22.51 -9.22
N ALA A 269 3.72 -22.93 -9.55
CA ALA A 269 4.39 -24.12 -9.03
C ALA A 269 4.60 -24.15 -7.49
N GLY A 270 4.12 -23.12 -6.76
CA GLY A 270 4.17 -23.00 -5.31
C GLY A 270 3.08 -23.77 -4.55
N HIS A 271 1.96 -24.14 -5.19
CA HIS A 271 0.89 -24.91 -4.51
C HIS A 271 1.29 -26.36 -4.22
N ALA A 272 2.12 -26.98 -5.07
CA ALA A 272 2.53 -28.38 -4.94
C ALA A 272 3.40 -28.64 -3.69
N THR A 273 4.21 -27.68 -3.27
CA THR A 273 5.07 -27.80 -2.08
C THR A 273 4.30 -27.65 -0.77
N TYR A 274 3.20 -26.89 -0.78
CA TYR A 274 2.39 -26.66 0.42
C TYR A 274 1.46 -27.84 0.74
N GLU A 275 0.78 -28.40 -0.26
CA GLU A 275 -0.03 -29.62 -0.05
C GLU A 275 0.83 -30.78 0.46
N GLN A 276 2.08 -30.86 0.01
CA GLN A 276 3.03 -31.86 0.48
C GLN A 276 3.44 -31.63 1.94
N THR A 277 3.67 -30.37 2.34
CA THR A 277 4.00 -30.02 3.73
C THR A 277 2.86 -30.34 4.71
N ILE A 278 1.59 -30.07 4.32
CA ILE A 278 0.42 -30.46 5.14
C ILE A 278 0.29 -31.98 5.20
N ARG A 279 0.50 -32.68 4.09
CA ARG A 279 0.40 -34.14 4.02
C ARG A 279 1.47 -34.78 4.93
N ASP A 280 2.69 -34.28 4.91
CA ASP A 280 3.79 -34.78 5.73
C ASP A 280 3.56 -34.51 7.24
N ALA A 281 3.11 -33.30 7.60
CA ALA A 281 2.75 -32.97 8.98
C ALA A 281 1.57 -33.80 9.52
N SER A 282 0.61 -34.14 8.67
CA SER A 282 -0.51 -35.01 9.04
C SER A 282 -0.09 -36.46 9.27
N GLN A 283 0.88 -36.95 8.49
CA GLN A 283 1.42 -38.31 8.64
C GLN A 283 2.31 -38.43 9.88
N GLU A 284 3.06 -37.40 10.24
CA GLU A 284 3.89 -37.39 11.45
C GLU A 284 3.04 -37.45 12.74
N LYS A 285 1.89 -36.77 12.77
CA LYS A 285 0.91 -36.89 13.87
C LYS A 285 0.26 -38.27 14.00
N SER A 286 0.22 -39.06 12.93
CA SER A 286 -0.35 -40.42 12.96
C SER A 286 0.64 -41.49 13.40
N ARG A 287 1.93 -41.15 13.50
CA ARG A 287 3.02 -42.09 13.85
C ARG A 287 3.48 -42.00 15.31
N ASN A 288 3.03 -40.99 16.05
CA ASN A 288 3.28 -40.80 17.48
C ASN A 288 1.99 -41.02 18.27
#